data_AF-A0A3C2APR1-F1
#
_entry.id   AF-A0A3C2APR1-F1
#
_cell.length_a   1.000
_cell.length_b   1.000
_cell.length_c   1.000
_cell.angle_alpha   90.00
_cell.angle_beta   90.00
_cell.angle_gamma   90.00
#
_symmetry.space_group_name_H-M   'P 1'
#
loop_
_entity.id
_entity.type
_entity.pdbx_description
1 polymer ?
#
loop_
_entity_poly.entity_id
_entity_poly.type
_entity_poly.pdbx_seq_one_letter_code
_entity_poly.pdbx_strand_id
1 'polypeptide(L)'
;MFEFRNRMVPVFKDEQRQAQFERDGYTVVQFYTEAEMAELNKLYNDLHPADEQGFYPSTFSKDKNYRQKADEEIRRIGNRTIEDTLHNHRVVCGSFIVKYPGPESEMCVHQDMTLVDETQFTGMNIWTPLVDLTDDNGVLYVLPKSHRIWPTYRGATVPNIYQDVSKEIIDYMTPLYLKAGEGVIFDQSIIHYSPPNISNDKRVVTNIYFSQKDAKFRTAYYNSEVAVDKIELFEQSDSFMTGFEQFGDNIYDRPKIGKSLGLFDYHFNRLTVKDLEQNYRKGKVPAIFKDETLQANFDKNGFVKIPFLSTEQIAELDQLFDDMHPELPTEGFVSGSYSSDMEYKQKASDNFKRIFHESYERYFQNYTAFGGSFLFKIPSENSDLVLHQDWTIVDEEKSVALNCWVPLCDTDQNNGTLMVVPGSHYPNFPVNRAPTLDFWFNGNDALIREKLVPMNAKAGEAVILNQSLIHYSPPNHSEKIRKAITSGIKTKDAPMQFFYYDKGAQKPELDVYAMDENFLIMFDDFGTDIFLPPKHGKKLKTVNYELPKPNQREVKRLLAKFAGEEIQKEIIEEKEVVVDQPDTNARSFWETYTPTNVVKEIMSRLSND
;
A
#
# COMPACT_ATOMS: atom_id res chain seq x y z
N MET A 1 17.27 -24.65 19.81
CA MET A 1 16.80 -23.97 18.59
C MET A 1 15.99 -22.77 19.03
N PHE A 2 16.25 -21.59 18.45
CA PHE A 2 15.54 -20.36 18.79
C PHE A 2 14.15 -20.40 18.14
N GLU A 3 13.10 -20.24 18.93
CA GLU A 3 11.71 -20.21 18.47
C GLU A 3 10.95 -19.08 19.16
N PHE A 4 10.02 -18.45 18.43
CA PHE A 4 9.12 -17.47 19.01
C PHE A 4 8.08 -18.15 19.90
N ARG A 5 7.56 -17.42 20.89
CA ARG A 5 6.39 -17.87 21.63
C ARG A 5 5.14 -17.84 20.74
N ASN A 6 4.26 -18.83 20.93
CA ASN A 6 2.94 -18.88 20.30
C ASN A 6 2.06 -17.67 20.65
N ARG A 7 2.25 -17.09 21.84
CA ARG A 7 1.61 -15.84 22.27
C ARG A 7 2.64 -14.95 22.94
N MET A 8 2.57 -13.65 22.68
CA MET A 8 3.45 -12.68 23.32
C MET A 8 3.06 -12.50 24.77
N VAL A 9 4.01 -12.06 25.60
CA VAL A 9 3.67 -11.58 26.95
C VAL A 9 2.94 -10.25 26.77
N PRO A 10 1.69 -10.12 27.24
CA PRO A 10 0.89 -8.91 26.99
C PRO A 10 1.55 -7.66 27.56
N VAL A 11 1.43 -6.57 26.79
CA VAL A 11 1.93 -5.23 27.16
C VAL A 11 0.89 -4.14 26.93
N PHE A 12 -0.17 -4.39 26.17
CA PHE A 12 -1.27 -3.44 25.96
C PHE A 12 -2.39 -3.70 26.97
N LYS A 13 -2.90 -2.63 27.60
CA LYS A 13 -4.04 -2.74 28.51
C LYS A 13 -5.34 -3.14 27.79
N ASP A 14 -5.46 -2.74 26.52
CA ASP A 14 -6.58 -3.09 25.66
C ASP A 14 -6.32 -4.42 24.93
N GLU A 15 -7.21 -5.41 25.14
CA GLU A 15 -7.04 -6.75 24.58
C GLU A 15 -7.18 -6.79 23.05
N GLN A 16 -8.00 -5.92 22.46
CA GLN A 16 -8.17 -5.87 21.00
C GLN A 16 -6.89 -5.35 20.34
N ARG A 17 -6.25 -4.34 20.94
CA ARG A 17 -4.96 -3.81 20.52
C ARG A 17 -3.84 -4.82 20.70
N GLN A 18 -3.82 -5.55 21.81
CA GLN A 18 -2.87 -6.67 21.99
C GLN A 18 -3.01 -7.69 20.86
N ALA A 19 -4.24 -8.11 20.55
CA ALA A 19 -4.51 -9.05 19.47
C ALA A 19 -4.15 -8.50 18.08
N GLN A 20 -4.39 -7.21 17.83
CA GLN A 20 -3.96 -6.53 16.60
C GLN A 20 -2.44 -6.53 16.46
N PHE A 21 -1.72 -6.12 17.51
CA PHE A 21 -0.27 -6.09 17.52
C PHE A 21 0.33 -7.48 17.30
N GLU A 22 -0.22 -8.51 17.96
CA GLU A 22 0.24 -9.89 17.76
C GLU A 22 0.03 -10.38 16.33
N ARG A 23 -1.10 -10.03 15.72
CA ARG A 23 -1.46 -10.42 14.36
C ARG A 23 -0.61 -9.67 13.31
N ASP A 24 -0.54 -8.35 13.41
CA ASP A 24 -0.03 -7.48 12.34
C ASP A 24 1.41 -7.03 12.57
N GLY A 25 1.92 -7.16 13.79
CA GLY A 25 3.26 -6.72 14.19
C GLY A 25 3.35 -5.26 14.58
N TYR A 26 2.25 -4.52 14.47
CA TYR A 26 2.16 -3.11 14.86
C TYR A 26 0.72 -2.68 15.20
N THR A 27 0.60 -1.52 15.86
CA THR A 27 -0.65 -0.79 16.08
C THR A 27 -0.38 0.71 16.04
N VAL A 28 -1.38 1.51 15.65
CA VAL A 28 -1.31 2.97 15.69
C VAL A 28 -2.10 3.52 16.88
N VAL A 29 -1.60 4.58 17.51
CA VAL A 29 -2.24 5.32 18.61
C VAL A 29 -2.02 6.83 18.44
N GLN A 30 -2.96 7.65 18.91
CA GLN A 30 -2.65 9.06 19.17
C GLN A 30 -1.67 9.11 20.34
N PHE A 31 -0.40 9.43 20.08
CA PHE A 31 0.66 9.32 21.07
C PHE A 31 0.94 10.63 21.80
N TYR A 32 1.12 11.73 21.06
CA TYR A 32 1.32 13.06 21.64
C TYR A 32 0.12 13.97 21.42
N THR A 33 -0.13 14.86 22.38
CA THR A 33 -0.98 16.05 22.20
C THR A 33 -0.23 17.17 21.48
N GLU A 34 -0.96 18.18 21.02
CA GLU A 34 -0.36 19.39 20.44
C GLU A 34 0.64 20.08 21.39
N ALA A 35 0.35 20.12 22.70
CA ALA A 35 1.24 20.71 23.69
C ALA A 35 2.54 19.92 23.87
N GLU A 36 2.43 18.58 23.95
CA GLU A 36 3.59 17.67 24.03
C GLU A 36 4.46 17.77 22.76
N MET A 37 3.84 17.90 21.58
CA MET A 37 4.56 18.13 20.32
C MET A 37 5.27 19.49 20.28
N ALA A 38 4.64 20.55 20.77
CA ALA A 38 5.28 21.87 20.85
C ALA A 38 6.52 21.83 21.76
N GLU A 39 6.44 21.12 22.88
CA GLU A 39 7.55 20.89 23.79
C GLU A 39 8.68 20.08 23.15
N LEU A 40 8.35 19.00 22.43
CA LEU A 40 9.34 18.18 21.70
C LEU A 40 10.03 18.94 20.58
N ASN A 41 9.29 19.77 19.83
CA ASN A 41 9.87 20.62 18.79
C ASN A 41 10.84 21.64 19.39
N LYS A 42 10.48 22.24 20.53
CA LYS A 42 11.39 23.15 21.25
C LYS A 42 12.64 22.41 21.72
N LEU A 43 12.46 21.27 22.39
CA LEU A 43 13.57 20.42 22.86
C LEU A 43 14.52 20.04 21.73
N TYR A 44 13.97 19.62 20.59
CA TYR A 44 14.76 19.29 19.41
C TYR A 44 15.56 20.50 18.91
N ASN A 45 14.94 21.68 18.79
CA ASN A 45 15.64 22.89 18.33
C ASN A 45 16.72 23.37 19.32
N ASP A 46 16.53 23.15 20.62
CA ASP A 46 17.50 23.53 21.64
C ASP A 46 18.73 22.60 21.66
N LEU A 47 18.54 21.31 21.35
CA LEU A 47 19.57 20.27 21.53
C LEU A 47 20.22 19.79 20.23
N HIS A 48 19.51 19.79 19.10
CA HIS A 48 19.97 19.15 17.88
C HIS A 48 21.07 19.97 17.20
N PRO A 49 22.18 19.33 16.73
CA PRO A 49 23.22 20.05 16.01
C PRO A 49 22.70 20.66 14.70
N ALA A 50 23.20 21.85 14.34
CA ALA A 50 22.70 22.61 13.19
C ALA A 50 23.12 22.03 11.82
N ASP A 51 24.26 21.35 11.74
CA ASP A 51 24.95 21.05 10.47
C ASP A 51 24.86 19.58 10.02
N GLU A 52 23.91 18.80 10.56
CA GLU A 52 23.73 17.39 10.17
C GLU A 52 23.01 17.24 8.82
N GLN A 53 23.25 16.12 8.14
CA GLN A 53 22.67 15.80 6.83
C GLN A 53 22.21 14.34 6.76
N GLY A 54 21.45 14.00 5.71
CA GLY A 54 20.99 12.63 5.45
C GLY A 54 20.06 12.08 6.54
N PHE A 55 20.29 10.83 6.94
CA PHE A 55 19.58 10.16 8.03
C PHE A 55 20.39 10.28 9.32
N TYR A 56 19.83 10.94 10.33
CA TYR A 56 20.55 11.22 11.58
C TYR A 56 19.73 10.89 12.83
N PRO A 57 20.02 9.77 13.51
CA PRO A 57 19.50 9.50 14.84
C PRO A 57 20.38 10.12 15.91
N SER A 58 19.77 10.70 16.94
CA SER A 58 20.45 11.30 18.10
C SER A 58 21.44 10.35 18.80
N THR A 59 21.19 9.04 18.75
CA THR A 59 22.08 8.00 19.30
C THR A 59 23.44 7.93 18.62
N PHE A 60 23.60 8.48 17.40
CA PHE A 60 24.88 8.52 16.67
C PHE A 60 25.72 9.75 17.02
N SER A 61 25.13 10.78 17.63
CA SER A 61 25.82 12.03 17.94
C SER A 61 26.99 11.80 18.88
N LYS A 62 28.16 12.38 18.67
CA LYS A 62 29.30 12.26 19.61
C LYS A 62 29.07 12.98 20.95
N ASP A 63 28.06 13.85 21.03
CA ASP A 63 27.69 14.55 22.25
C ASP A 63 26.83 13.66 23.16
N LYS A 64 27.45 13.13 24.22
CA LYS A 64 26.78 12.29 25.22
C LYS A 64 25.71 13.05 26.01
N ASN A 65 25.87 14.36 26.22
CA ASN A 65 24.89 15.18 26.93
C ASN A 65 23.62 15.32 26.08
N TYR A 66 23.77 15.53 24.77
CA TYR A 66 22.62 15.51 23.85
C TYR A 66 21.88 14.17 23.91
N ARG A 67 22.60 13.03 23.80
CA ARG A 67 21.97 11.70 23.87
C ARG A 67 21.17 11.51 25.16
N GLN A 68 21.77 11.81 26.31
CA GLN A 68 21.17 11.63 27.62
C GLN A 68 19.96 12.55 27.81
N LYS A 69 20.10 13.83 27.44
CA LYS A 69 19.01 14.79 27.63
C LYS A 69 17.82 14.51 26.71
N ALA A 70 18.08 14.10 25.46
CA ALA A 70 17.02 13.69 24.55
C ALA A 70 16.26 12.47 25.09
N ASP A 71 16.98 11.45 25.58
CA ASP A 71 16.37 10.26 26.20
C ASP A 71 15.47 10.61 27.39
N GLU A 72 16.01 11.31 28.39
CA GLU A 72 15.29 11.69 29.60
C GLU A 72 13.99 12.45 29.29
N GLU A 73 14.07 13.46 28.44
CA GLU A 73 12.93 14.35 28.15
C GLU A 73 11.90 13.69 27.23
N ILE A 74 12.31 12.95 26.20
CA ILE A 74 11.36 12.24 25.32
C ILE A 74 10.57 11.22 26.13
N ARG A 75 11.24 10.48 27.02
CA ARG A 75 10.56 9.53 27.91
C ARG A 75 9.59 10.22 28.86
N ARG A 76 9.98 11.36 29.44
CA ARG A 76 9.11 12.15 30.32
C ARG A 76 7.87 12.63 29.58
N ILE A 77 8.03 13.19 28.39
CA ILE A 77 6.94 13.76 27.60
C ILE A 77 5.99 12.65 27.11
N GLY A 78 6.50 11.50 26.66
CA GLY A 78 5.67 10.37 26.23
C GLY A 78 5.01 9.59 27.36
N ASN A 79 5.38 9.82 28.62
CA ASN A 79 5.01 8.97 29.75
C ASN A 79 3.49 8.88 29.96
N ARG A 80 2.75 9.96 29.69
CA ARG A 80 1.28 9.98 29.83
C ARG A 80 0.65 8.87 29.00
N THR A 81 0.88 8.87 27.69
CA THR A 81 0.28 7.89 26.79
C THR A 81 0.85 6.49 26.98
N ILE A 82 2.12 6.37 27.36
CA ILE A 82 2.74 5.09 27.74
C ILE A 82 1.98 4.46 28.90
N GLU A 83 1.78 5.21 30.00
CA GLU A 83 1.06 4.71 31.16
C GLU A 83 -0.42 4.48 30.86
N ASP A 84 -1.06 5.27 29.99
CA ASP A 84 -2.46 5.06 29.60
C ASP A 84 -2.65 3.81 28.71
N THR A 85 -1.67 3.48 27.87
CA THR A 85 -1.79 2.44 26.84
C THR A 85 -1.20 1.10 27.28
N LEU A 86 -0.11 1.12 28.04
CA LEU A 86 0.73 -0.03 28.31
C LEU A 86 0.68 -0.48 29.77
N HIS A 87 0.94 -1.76 30.01
CA HIS A 87 1.14 -2.34 31.34
C HIS A 87 2.28 -3.35 31.29
N ASN A 88 2.80 -3.73 32.48
CA ASN A 88 3.90 -4.68 32.58
C ASN A 88 5.10 -4.34 31.67
N HIS A 89 5.38 -3.05 31.52
CA HIS A 89 6.34 -2.55 30.55
C HIS A 89 7.53 -1.89 31.26
N ARG A 90 8.58 -1.68 30.48
CA ARG A 90 9.77 -0.94 30.87
C ARG A 90 10.28 -0.16 29.68
N VAL A 91 10.30 1.16 29.83
CA VAL A 91 10.87 2.09 28.85
C VAL A 91 12.36 2.20 29.07
N VAL A 92 13.12 2.21 27.98
CA VAL A 92 14.58 2.12 28.05
C VAL A 92 15.26 3.34 27.44
N CYS A 93 14.89 3.72 26.22
CA CYS A 93 15.56 4.83 25.54
C CYS A 93 14.57 5.62 24.69
N GLY A 94 14.55 6.95 24.85
CA GLY A 94 13.97 7.89 23.90
C GLY A 94 15.05 8.49 23.00
N SER A 95 14.72 8.74 21.73
CA SER A 95 15.67 9.33 20.78
C SER A 95 14.95 10.13 19.70
N PHE A 96 15.61 11.15 19.16
CA PHE A 96 15.21 11.76 17.89
C PHE A 96 15.80 10.98 16.72
N ILE A 97 15.03 10.89 15.64
CA ILE A 97 15.48 10.45 14.32
C ILE A 97 15.09 11.51 13.30
N VAL A 98 16.04 11.97 12.49
CA VAL A 98 15.84 13.06 11.53
C VAL A 98 16.13 12.56 10.14
N LYS A 99 15.26 12.91 9.19
CA LYS A 99 15.56 12.84 7.76
C LYS A 99 15.66 14.24 7.19
N TYR A 100 16.86 14.63 6.78
CA TYR A 100 17.10 15.85 6.04
C TYR A 100 16.70 15.68 4.57
N PRO A 101 16.35 16.77 3.85
CA PRO A 101 16.16 16.71 2.40
C PRO A 101 17.35 16.09 1.68
N GLY A 102 17.08 15.14 0.77
CA GLY A 102 18.07 14.53 -0.10
C GLY A 102 18.10 12.99 -0.07
N PRO A 103 18.74 12.36 -1.07
CA PRO A 103 18.78 10.91 -1.25
C PRO A 103 19.47 10.17 -0.09
N GLU A 104 20.46 10.80 0.55
CA GLU A 104 21.21 10.25 1.69
C GLU A 104 20.38 10.07 2.96
N SER A 105 19.12 10.50 2.96
CA SER A 105 18.19 10.30 4.08
C SER A 105 17.40 9.01 4.01
N GLU A 106 17.62 8.17 2.98
CA GLU A 106 17.00 6.85 2.89
C GLU A 106 17.32 5.98 4.11
N MET A 107 16.33 5.23 4.56
CA MET A 107 16.56 4.11 5.47
C MET A 107 16.11 2.86 4.72
N CYS A 108 17.07 2.04 4.31
CA CYS A 108 16.83 0.86 3.49
C CYS A 108 15.93 -0.17 4.18
N VAL A 109 15.48 -1.19 3.45
CA VAL A 109 14.70 -2.29 4.05
C VAL A 109 15.52 -2.92 5.17
N HIS A 110 14.96 -2.92 6.38
CA HIS A 110 15.62 -3.48 7.54
C HIS A 110 14.67 -4.02 8.61
N GLN A 111 15.27 -4.64 9.62
CA GLN A 111 14.68 -4.93 10.91
C GLN A 111 15.56 -4.30 11.99
N ASP A 112 14.99 -4.01 13.16
CA ASP A 112 15.76 -3.51 14.29
C ASP A 112 16.55 -4.62 14.98
N MET A 113 17.62 -4.23 15.68
CA MET A 113 18.51 -5.16 16.39
C MET A 113 17.74 -6.03 17.40
N THR A 114 18.22 -7.25 17.65
CA THR A 114 17.76 -8.04 18.79
C THR A 114 18.25 -7.38 20.06
N LEU A 115 17.31 -6.84 20.85
CA LEU A 115 17.62 -6.12 22.09
C LEU A 115 17.15 -6.84 23.37
N VAL A 116 16.37 -7.92 23.25
CA VAL A 116 15.88 -8.73 24.37
C VAL A 116 15.95 -10.22 24.07
N ASP A 117 15.61 -11.04 25.07
CA ASP A 117 15.32 -12.44 24.84
C ASP A 117 13.98 -12.68 24.17
N GLU A 118 13.98 -12.70 22.84
CA GLU A 118 12.79 -12.89 22.01
C GLU A 118 12.15 -14.28 22.09
N THR A 119 12.77 -15.24 22.78
CA THR A 119 12.09 -16.49 23.18
C THR A 119 11.17 -16.28 24.40
N GLN A 120 11.28 -15.13 25.07
CA GLN A 120 10.58 -14.80 26.31
C GLN A 120 9.79 -13.50 26.23
N PHE A 121 10.35 -12.49 25.57
CA PHE A 121 9.92 -11.10 25.56
C PHE A 121 9.84 -10.56 24.13
N THR A 122 9.46 -9.29 23.99
CA THR A 122 9.35 -8.61 22.70
C THR A 122 9.98 -7.24 22.80
N GLY A 123 10.96 -6.96 21.94
CA GLY A 123 11.51 -5.62 21.78
C GLY A 123 10.57 -4.79 20.91
N MET A 124 10.20 -3.59 21.36
CA MET A 124 9.18 -2.78 20.68
C MET A 124 9.58 -1.32 20.65
N ASN A 125 9.25 -0.66 19.55
CA ASN A 125 9.47 0.77 19.37
C ASN A 125 8.14 1.49 19.28
N ILE A 126 8.06 2.66 19.93
CA ILE A 126 7.04 3.67 19.68
C ILE A 126 7.69 4.73 18.81
N TRP A 127 7.29 4.78 17.54
CA TRP A 127 7.81 5.72 16.57
C TRP A 127 6.72 6.74 16.25
N THR A 128 6.99 8.01 16.50
CA THR A 128 5.98 9.07 16.39
C THR A 128 6.55 10.28 15.64
N PRO A 129 5.98 10.65 14.48
CA PRO A 129 6.43 11.81 13.74
C PRO A 129 5.89 13.11 14.35
N LEU A 130 6.70 14.17 14.29
CA LEU A 130 6.30 15.51 14.73
C LEU A 130 5.72 16.36 13.60
N VAL A 131 5.53 15.74 12.44
CA VAL A 131 4.95 16.30 11.21
C VAL A 131 4.06 15.24 10.57
N ASP A 132 3.10 15.65 9.74
CA ASP A 132 2.31 14.71 8.94
C ASP A 132 3.23 13.94 7.98
N LEU A 133 3.06 12.61 7.91
CA LEU A 133 3.80 11.81 6.94
C LEU A 133 3.16 11.89 5.57
N THR A 134 4.03 12.07 4.58
CA THR A 134 3.68 12.06 3.17
C THR A 134 4.68 11.19 2.43
N ASP A 135 4.35 10.82 1.20
CA ASP A 135 5.30 10.15 0.32
C ASP A 135 6.60 10.93 0.12
N ASP A 136 6.58 12.24 0.32
CA ASP A 136 7.70 13.11 -0.01
C ASP A 136 8.66 13.30 1.15
N ASN A 137 8.21 13.17 2.40
CA ASN A 137 9.06 13.41 3.55
C ASN A 137 9.65 12.12 4.14
N GLY A 138 9.58 11.02 3.39
CA GLY A 138 10.07 9.71 3.81
C GLY A 138 9.10 9.01 4.76
N VAL A 139 7.85 8.77 4.33
CA VAL A 139 6.87 7.96 5.09
C VAL A 139 7.44 6.60 5.54
N LEU A 140 6.97 6.05 6.66
CA LEU A 140 7.37 4.71 7.11
C LEU A 140 6.54 3.65 6.37
N TYR A 141 7.21 2.70 5.73
CA TYR A 141 6.64 1.50 5.14
C TYR A 141 6.88 0.32 6.08
N VAL A 142 5.85 -0.50 6.29
CA VAL A 142 5.95 -1.76 7.04
C VAL A 142 5.51 -2.92 6.16
N LEU A 143 6.09 -4.10 6.35
CA LEU A 143 5.52 -5.35 5.84
C LEU A 143 4.67 -5.98 6.96
N PRO A 144 3.33 -5.85 6.96
CA PRO A 144 2.51 -6.36 8.05
C PRO A 144 2.74 -7.87 8.24
N LYS A 145 2.67 -8.35 9.49
CA LYS A 145 2.87 -9.76 9.88
C LYS A 145 4.30 -10.29 9.72
N SER A 146 5.25 -9.45 9.29
CA SER A 146 6.64 -9.90 9.05
C SER A 146 7.45 -10.17 10.31
N HIS A 147 7.00 -9.65 11.46
CA HIS A 147 7.64 -9.80 12.77
C HIS A 147 7.73 -11.25 13.28
N ARG A 148 7.03 -12.19 12.66
CA ARG A 148 7.07 -13.62 13.05
C ARG A 148 7.34 -14.56 11.87
N ILE A 149 7.92 -14.07 10.76
CA ILE A 149 8.26 -14.92 9.60
C ILE A 149 9.20 -16.03 10.02
N TRP A 150 10.39 -15.67 10.54
CA TRP A 150 11.35 -16.64 11.04
C TRP A 150 12.03 -16.18 12.31
N PRO A 151 12.26 -17.12 13.24
CA PRO A 151 13.04 -16.86 14.43
C PRO A 151 14.51 -16.71 14.03
N THR A 152 15.07 -15.50 14.16
CA THR A 152 16.50 -15.21 13.97
C THR A 152 16.96 -14.08 14.89
N TYR A 153 18.27 -13.96 15.05
CA TYR A 153 18.90 -12.80 15.68
C TYR A 153 19.17 -11.70 14.66
N ARG A 154 19.29 -10.46 15.14
CA ARG A 154 19.46 -9.27 14.30
C ARG A 154 20.52 -8.34 14.89
N GLY A 155 21.36 -7.76 14.04
CA GLY A 155 22.47 -6.89 14.44
C GLY A 155 23.36 -6.55 13.26
N ALA A 156 24.28 -5.59 13.42
CA ALA A 156 25.07 -5.07 12.31
C ALA A 156 25.95 -6.12 11.60
N THR A 157 26.45 -7.12 12.33
CA THR A 157 27.23 -8.23 11.74
C THR A 157 26.40 -9.45 11.40
N VAL A 158 25.10 -9.44 11.71
CA VAL A 158 24.22 -10.60 11.58
C VAL A 158 23.57 -10.59 10.20
N PRO A 159 23.68 -11.67 9.41
CA PRO A 159 23.02 -11.75 8.11
C PRO A 159 21.51 -11.58 8.20
N ASN A 160 20.94 -10.83 7.26
CA ASN A 160 19.52 -10.50 7.24
C ASN A 160 18.69 -11.56 6.50
N ILE A 161 17.44 -11.78 6.94
CA ILE A 161 16.54 -12.75 6.30
C ILE A 161 16.06 -12.32 4.90
N TYR A 162 16.07 -11.03 4.61
CA TYR A 162 15.54 -10.41 3.39
C TYR A 162 16.63 -10.04 2.38
N GLN A 163 17.89 -10.46 2.60
CA GLN A 163 19.03 -10.04 1.79
C GLN A 163 18.84 -10.32 0.28
N ASP A 164 18.18 -11.44 -0.04
CA ASP A 164 18.00 -11.92 -1.41
C ASP A 164 16.74 -11.35 -2.10
N VAL A 165 15.95 -10.52 -1.39
CA VAL A 165 14.68 -9.94 -1.89
C VAL A 165 14.47 -8.48 -1.47
N SER A 166 15.56 -7.77 -1.17
CA SER A 166 15.50 -6.43 -0.57
C SER A 166 14.81 -5.37 -1.44
N LYS A 167 14.71 -5.59 -2.76
CA LYS A 167 14.00 -4.70 -3.68
C LYS A 167 12.54 -5.11 -3.84
N GLU A 168 12.31 -6.39 -4.11
CA GLU A 168 11.01 -6.98 -4.39
C GLU A 168 10.07 -6.85 -3.19
N ILE A 169 10.60 -6.91 -1.97
CA ILE A 169 9.81 -6.81 -0.75
C ILE A 169 9.09 -5.46 -0.60
N ILE A 170 9.61 -4.40 -1.20
CA ILE A 170 9.02 -3.04 -1.15
C ILE A 170 7.63 -3.04 -1.80
N ASP A 171 7.41 -3.83 -2.86
CA ASP A 171 6.12 -3.94 -3.56
C ASP A 171 5.00 -4.53 -2.69
N TYR A 172 5.37 -5.22 -1.61
CA TYR A 172 4.46 -5.85 -0.65
C TYR A 172 4.25 -5.02 0.62
N MET A 173 4.98 -3.93 0.79
CA MET A 173 4.91 -3.09 1.98
C MET A 173 3.73 -2.12 1.93
N THR A 174 3.28 -1.71 3.12
CA THR A 174 2.20 -0.75 3.32
C THR A 174 2.76 0.53 3.92
N PRO A 175 2.56 1.71 3.30
CA PRO A 175 2.92 2.99 3.90
C PRO A 175 1.99 3.32 5.08
N LEU A 176 2.55 3.91 6.13
CA LEU A 176 1.81 4.40 7.29
C LEU A 176 1.73 5.93 7.27
N TYR A 177 0.64 6.48 6.73
CA TYR A 177 0.39 7.93 6.67
C TYR A 177 -0.09 8.49 8.00
N LEU A 178 0.80 8.50 8.99
CA LEU A 178 0.53 9.02 10.32
C LEU A 178 0.45 10.55 10.32
N LYS A 179 -0.51 11.10 11.06
CA LYS A 179 -0.55 12.53 11.40
C LYS A 179 0.50 12.88 12.45
N ALA A 180 0.86 14.16 12.51
CA ALA A 180 1.74 14.65 13.56
C ALA A 180 1.21 14.23 14.95
N GLY A 181 2.04 13.55 15.73
CA GLY A 181 1.69 13.05 17.06
C GLY A 181 0.99 11.68 17.09
N GLU A 182 0.60 11.12 15.95
CA GLU A 182 0.17 9.71 15.86
C GLU A 182 1.39 8.79 15.85
N GLY A 183 1.48 7.92 16.86
CA GLY A 183 2.58 6.98 17.01
C GLY A 183 2.21 5.59 16.49
N VAL A 184 3.14 4.96 15.76
CA VAL A 184 3.10 3.52 15.52
C VAL A 184 3.91 2.80 16.58
N ILE A 185 3.29 1.83 17.24
CA ILE A 185 3.93 0.90 18.15
C ILE A 185 4.17 -0.39 17.37
N PHE A 186 5.43 -0.75 17.13
CA PHE A 186 5.78 -1.92 16.31
C PHE A 186 6.81 -2.84 16.98
N ASP A 187 6.73 -4.12 16.64
CA ASP A 187 7.71 -5.13 17.01
C ASP A 187 9.02 -4.90 16.27
N GLN A 188 10.16 -4.88 16.96
CA GLN A 188 11.49 -4.62 16.36
C GLN A 188 11.88 -5.61 15.26
N SER A 189 11.25 -6.79 15.20
CA SER A 189 11.44 -7.76 14.12
C SER A 189 10.56 -7.50 12.90
N ILE A 190 9.66 -6.51 12.88
CA ILE A 190 8.91 -6.16 11.68
C ILE A 190 9.89 -5.65 10.61
N ILE A 191 9.78 -6.16 9.38
CA ILE A 191 10.53 -5.65 8.24
C ILE A 191 9.90 -4.33 7.82
N HIS A 192 10.71 -3.27 7.76
CA HIS A 192 10.25 -1.92 7.45
C HIS A 192 11.27 -1.14 6.63
N TYR A 193 10.82 -0.05 6.02
CA TYR A 193 11.55 0.77 5.06
C TYR A 193 11.11 2.22 5.19
N SER A 194 11.96 3.18 4.83
CA SER A 194 11.53 4.57 4.69
C SER A 194 12.31 5.23 3.56
N PRO A 195 11.64 5.70 2.49
CA PRO A 195 12.31 6.30 1.34
C PRO A 195 13.00 7.61 1.71
N PRO A 196 13.86 8.15 0.83
CA PRO A 196 14.43 9.48 1.02
C PRO A 196 13.36 10.53 1.29
N ASN A 197 13.71 11.51 2.11
CA ASN A 197 12.98 12.76 2.20
C ASN A 197 13.35 13.63 0.97
N ILE A 198 12.40 13.76 0.05
CA ILE A 198 12.47 14.61 -1.14
C ILE A 198 11.70 15.93 -0.99
N SER A 199 11.18 16.20 0.22
CA SER A 199 10.56 17.50 0.53
C SER A 199 11.62 18.55 0.85
N ASN A 200 11.18 19.81 1.02
CA ASN A 200 12.08 20.93 1.36
C ASN A 200 12.41 21.00 2.86
N ASP A 201 11.65 20.29 3.69
CA ASP A 201 11.73 20.39 5.15
C ASP A 201 12.27 19.10 5.75
N LYS A 202 12.98 19.21 6.87
CA LYS A 202 13.41 18.04 7.64
C LYS A 202 12.20 17.34 8.28
N ARG A 203 12.21 16.00 8.30
CA ARG A 203 11.21 15.19 9.00
C ARG A 203 11.78 14.70 10.32
N VAL A 204 11.32 15.29 11.42
CA VAL A 204 11.71 14.93 12.78
C VAL A 204 10.71 13.97 13.40
N VAL A 205 11.21 12.90 14.00
CA VAL A 205 10.40 11.89 14.69
C VAL A 205 11.05 11.53 16.02
N THR A 206 10.24 11.11 16.98
CA THR A 206 10.73 10.47 18.21
C THR A 206 10.63 8.96 18.07
N ASN A 207 11.59 8.24 18.65
CA ASN A 207 11.57 6.80 18.79
C ASN A 207 11.81 6.42 20.25
N ILE A 208 10.88 5.69 20.86
CA ILE A 208 10.97 5.20 22.23
C ILE A 208 11.05 3.68 22.21
N TYR A 209 12.17 3.14 22.66
CA TYR A 209 12.34 1.71 22.85
C TYR A 209 11.82 1.30 24.24
N PHE A 210 10.96 0.27 24.25
CA PHE A 210 10.47 -0.39 25.46
C PHE A 210 10.34 -1.91 25.26
N SER A 211 10.21 -2.62 26.38
CA SER A 211 9.89 -4.05 26.41
C SER A 211 9.09 -4.38 27.67
N GLN A 212 8.86 -5.67 27.95
CA GLN A 212 8.26 -6.12 29.20
C GLN A 212 9.14 -5.77 30.40
N LYS A 213 8.52 -5.59 31.58
CA LYS A 213 9.18 -5.13 32.81
C LYS A 213 10.40 -5.96 33.22
N ASP A 214 10.31 -7.28 33.06
CA ASP A 214 11.34 -8.24 33.45
C ASP A 214 12.35 -8.53 32.34
N ALA A 215 12.23 -7.86 31.18
CA ALA A 215 13.14 -8.06 30.07
C ALA A 215 14.54 -7.53 30.40
N LYS A 216 15.55 -8.33 30.03
CA LYS A 216 16.96 -7.96 30.09
C LYS A 216 17.46 -7.61 28.70
N PHE A 217 18.34 -6.61 28.67
CA PHE A 217 18.93 -6.15 27.43
C PHE A 217 20.01 -7.10 26.96
N ARG A 218 20.00 -7.41 25.67
CA ARG A 218 21.08 -8.16 25.05
C ARG A 218 21.34 -7.71 23.63
N THR A 219 22.53 -7.94 23.11
CA THR A 219 22.85 -7.78 21.69
C THR A 219 23.42 -9.07 21.12
N ALA A 220 23.38 -9.19 19.80
CA ALA A 220 23.89 -10.34 19.06
C ALA A 220 25.09 -9.93 18.19
N TYR A 221 26.13 -10.75 18.19
CA TYR A 221 27.33 -10.56 17.39
C TYR A 221 27.65 -11.87 16.65
N TYR A 222 27.67 -11.79 15.32
CA TYR A 222 28.04 -12.89 14.45
C TYR A 222 29.44 -12.66 13.86
N ASN A 223 30.26 -13.72 13.85
CA ASN A 223 31.57 -13.75 13.20
C ASN A 223 31.79 -15.14 12.58
N SER A 224 31.65 -15.21 11.26
CA SER A 224 31.77 -16.45 10.49
C SER A 224 33.17 -17.07 10.51
N GLU A 225 34.22 -16.28 10.79
CA GLU A 225 35.60 -16.78 10.89
C GLU A 225 35.83 -17.55 12.20
N VAL A 226 35.07 -17.23 13.24
CA VAL A 226 35.12 -17.93 14.53
C VAL A 226 34.25 -19.18 14.49
N ALA A 227 32.99 -19.04 14.06
CA ALA A 227 32.06 -20.15 13.92
C ALA A 227 30.89 -19.77 12.99
N VAL A 228 30.69 -20.55 11.93
CA VAL A 228 29.66 -20.29 10.91
C VAL A 228 28.23 -20.59 11.39
N ASP A 229 28.08 -21.48 12.36
CA ASP A 229 26.81 -21.97 12.90
C ASP A 229 26.52 -21.46 14.32
N LYS A 230 27.29 -20.46 14.79
CA LYS A 230 27.16 -19.90 16.13
C LYS A 230 27.04 -18.38 16.11
N ILE A 231 26.36 -17.86 17.12
CA ILE A 231 26.26 -16.43 17.40
C ILE A 231 26.58 -16.16 18.86
N GLU A 232 27.30 -15.09 19.16
CA GLU A 232 27.59 -14.69 20.53
C GLU A 232 26.55 -13.67 21.01
N LEU A 233 25.98 -13.90 22.18
CA LEU A 233 25.04 -12.95 22.81
C LEU A 233 25.73 -12.21 23.96
N PHE A 234 25.38 -10.95 24.15
CA PHE A 234 25.92 -10.11 25.22
C PHE A 234 24.79 -9.53 26.04
N GLU A 235 24.77 -9.75 27.35
CA GLU A 235 23.90 -9.02 28.28
C GLU A 235 24.42 -7.58 28.40
N GLN A 236 23.53 -6.61 28.24
CA GLN A 236 23.85 -5.18 28.25
C GLN A 236 23.16 -4.46 29.42
N SER A 237 23.75 -3.35 29.87
CA SER A 237 23.13 -2.48 30.86
C SER A 237 22.07 -1.57 30.23
N ASP A 238 21.23 -0.98 31.08
CA ASP A 238 20.17 -0.04 30.69
C ASP A 238 20.70 1.17 29.91
N SER A 239 21.92 1.60 30.26
CA SER A 239 22.61 2.72 29.63
C SER A 239 23.24 2.36 28.27
N PHE A 240 23.01 1.17 27.74
CA PHE A 240 23.61 0.72 26.48
C PHE A 240 23.30 1.69 25.33
N MET A 241 22.05 2.10 25.16
CA MET A 241 21.63 2.92 24.02
C MET A 241 22.27 4.32 24.00
N THR A 242 22.58 4.89 25.17
CA THR A 242 23.21 6.20 25.29
C THR A 242 24.73 6.10 25.40
N GLY A 243 25.24 5.03 26.00
CA GLY A 243 26.66 4.80 26.30
C GLY A 243 27.46 4.01 25.26
N PHE A 244 26.81 3.33 24.31
CA PHE A 244 27.51 2.54 23.29
C PHE A 244 28.10 3.45 22.20
N GLU A 245 29.42 3.63 22.25
CA GLU A 245 30.13 4.51 21.31
C GLU A 245 30.27 3.91 19.91
N GLN A 246 30.17 2.59 19.77
CA GLN A 246 30.36 1.89 18.50
C GLN A 246 29.26 2.18 17.47
N PHE A 247 28.09 2.68 17.86
CA PHE A 247 26.99 2.98 16.92
C PHE A 247 27.40 3.94 15.79
N GLY A 248 28.18 4.97 16.10
CA GLY A 248 28.62 5.99 15.13
C GLY A 248 30.09 5.90 14.72
N ASP A 249 30.78 4.80 15.07
CA ASP A 249 32.22 4.65 14.83
C ASP A 249 32.55 3.30 14.19
N ASN A 250 32.40 2.19 14.93
CA ASN A 250 32.66 0.85 14.40
C ASN A 250 31.68 -0.20 14.97
N ILE A 251 30.47 -0.21 14.44
CA ILE A 251 29.38 -1.12 14.86
C ILE A 251 29.63 -2.58 14.47
N TYR A 252 30.61 -2.86 13.60
CA TYR A 252 30.95 -4.21 13.14
C TYR A 252 31.95 -4.93 14.04
N ASP A 253 32.60 -4.22 14.96
CA ASP A 253 33.48 -4.84 15.96
C ASP A 253 32.69 -5.63 17.01
N ARG A 254 33.32 -6.68 17.55
CA ARG A 254 32.79 -7.38 18.73
C ARG A 254 32.51 -6.36 19.85
N PRO A 255 31.33 -6.40 20.51
CA PRO A 255 30.95 -5.41 21.52
C PRO A 255 32.02 -5.22 22.61
N LYS A 256 32.43 -3.95 22.82
CA LYS A 256 33.41 -3.55 23.86
C LYS A 256 32.81 -3.46 25.26
N ILE A 257 31.49 -3.35 25.34
CA ILE A 257 30.72 -3.32 26.59
C ILE A 257 29.71 -4.46 26.62
N GLY A 258 29.27 -4.79 27.83
CA GLY A 258 28.36 -5.91 28.09
C GLY A 258 29.10 -7.19 28.49
N LYS A 259 28.35 -8.13 29.01
CA LYS A 259 28.84 -9.43 29.46
C LYS A 259 28.45 -10.49 28.43
N SER A 260 29.42 -11.18 27.85
CA SER A 260 29.15 -12.33 26.99
C SER A 260 28.36 -13.40 27.76
N LEU A 261 27.28 -13.87 27.14
CA LEU A 261 26.45 -14.99 27.56
C LEU A 261 26.90 -16.31 26.92
N GLY A 262 27.94 -16.27 26.08
CA GLY A 262 28.45 -17.41 25.33
C GLY A 262 27.88 -17.53 23.92
N LEU A 263 28.23 -18.64 23.26
CA LEU A 263 27.83 -18.98 21.91
C LEU A 263 26.51 -19.77 21.90
N PHE A 264 25.62 -19.39 21.00
CA PHE A 264 24.31 -20.02 20.77
C PHE A 264 24.24 -20.54 19.34
N ASP A 265 23.43 -21.58 19.11
CA ASP A 265 23.18 -22.09 17.76
C ASP A 265 22.55 -21.01 16.88
N TYR A 266 23.07 -20.87 15.66
CA TYR A 266 22.64 -19.87 14.71
C TYR A 266 22.31 -20.50 13.35
N HIS A 267 21.01 -20.69 13.12
CA HIS A 267 20.44 -21.17 11.87
C HIS A 267 19.14 -20.41 11.59
N PHE A 268 18.95 -19.96 10.36
CA PHE A 268 17.76 -19.23 9.94
C PHE A 268 17.50 -19.45 8.44
N ASN A 269 16.27 -19.18 8.01
CA ASN A 269 15.86 -19.26 6.61
C ASN A 269 15.95 -17.88 5.95
N ARG A 270 16.12 -17.86 4.63
CA ARG A 270 16.12 -16.63 3.82
C ARG A 270 14.86 -16.51 2.97
N LEU A 271 14.37 -15.29 2.82
CA LEU A 271 13.21 -14.93 2.01
C LEU A 271 13.58 -15.08 0.55
N THR A 272 12.74 -15.83 -0.15
CA THR A 272 12.71 -15.90 -1.59
C THR A 272 11.55 -15.09 -2.13
N VAL A 273 11.60 -14.72 -3.40
CA VAL A 273 10.46 -14.08 -4.09
C VAL A 273 9.20 -14.95 -3.97
N LYS A 274 9.35 -16.28 -4.02
CA LYS A 274 8.24 -17.22 -3.84
C LYS A 274 7.61 -17.12 -2.45
N ASP A 275 8.40 -16.92 -1.40
CA ASP A 275 7.87 -16.70 -0.05
C ASP A 275 7.09 -15.39 0.03
N LEU A 276 7.57 -14.33 -0.64
CA LEU A 276 6.84 -13.06 -0.74
C LEU A 276 5.50 -13.26 -1.47
N GLU A 277 5.54 -13.94 -2.61
CA GLU A 277 4.34 -14.24 -3.39
C GLU A 277 3.32 -15.11 -2.64
N GLN A 278 3.78 -16.05 -1.81
CA GLN A 278 2.89 -16.95 -1.08
C GLN A 278 2.29 -16.30 0.16
N ASN A 279 3.07 -15.49 0.88
CA ASN A 279 2.67 -14.96 2.19
C ASN A 279 2.11 -13.54 2.12
N TYR A 280 2.50 -12.76 1.10
CA TYR A 280 2.21 -11.33 1.03
C TYR A 280 1.54 -10.87 -0.25
N ARG A 281 1.49 -11.69 -1.31
CA ARG A 281 0.69 -11.36 -2.49
C ARG A 281 -0.77 -11.26 -2.05
N LYS A 282 -1.31 -10.04 -2.10
CA LYS A 282 -2.74 -9.82 -1.97
C LYS A 282 -3.44 -10.64 -3.04
N GLY A 283 -4.22 -11.62 -2.59
CA GLY A 283 -5.05 -12.50 -3.40
C GLY A 283 -4.39 -13.06 -4.66
N LYS A 284 -3.76 -14.24 -4.58
CA LYS A 284 -3.56 -15.05 -5.79
C LYS A 284 -4.92 -15.63 -6.19
N VAL A 285 -5.70 -14.81 -6.90
CA VAL A 285 -6.94 -15.25 -7.50
C VAL A 285 -6.63 -16.36 -8.51
N PRO A 286 -7.37 -17.49 -8.50
CA PRO A 286 -7.13 -18.57 -9.45
C PRO A 286 -7.22 -18.07 -10.90
N ALA A 287 -6.35 -18.62 -11.76
CA ALA A 287 -6.43 -18.36 -13.19
C ALA A 287 -7.82 -18.75 -13.72
N ILE A 288 -8.45 -17.84 -14.45
CA ILE A 288 -9.78 -18.05 -15.04
C ILE A 288 -9.70 -18.29 -16.54
N PHE A 289 -8.62 -17.87 -17.20
CA PHE A 289 -8.34 -18.20 -18.60
C PHE A 289 -7.57 -19.52 -18.71
N LYS A 290 -7.86 -20.31 -19.76
CA LYS A 290 -7.13 -21.55 -20.07
C LYS A 290 -5.73 -21.28 -20.62
N ASP A 291 -5.58 -20.22 -21.41
CA ASP A 291 -4.31 -19.83 -22.02
C ASP A 291 -3.50 -18.96 -21.06
N GLU A 292 -2.26 -19.36 -20.77
CA GLU A 292 -1.39 -18.67 -19.82
C GLU A 292 -0.95 -17.29 -20.31
N THR A 293 -0.78 -17.11 -21.62
CA THR A 293 -0.39 -15.81 -22.19
C THR A 293 -1.56 -14.82 -22.08
N LEU A 294 -2.78 -15.29 -22.35
CA LEU A 294 -4.00 -14.53 -22.17
C LEU A 294 -4.22 -14.17 -20.70
N GLN A 295 -4.01 -15.11 -19.79
CA GLN A 295 -4.06 -14.85 -18.34
C GLN A 295 -3.03 -13.79 -17.93
N ALA A 296 -1.78 -13.91 -18.38
CA ALA A 296 -0.73 -12.94 -18.05
C ALA A 296 -1.05 -11.52 -18.58
N ASN A 297 -1.62 -11.44 -19.80
CA ASN A 297 -2.07 -10.17 -20.37
C ASN A 297 -3.24 -9.58 -19.57
N PHE A 298 -4.17 -10.43 -19.14
CA PHE A 298 -5.29 -10.02 -18.29
C PHE A 298 -4.79 -9.54 -16.92
N ASP A 299 -3.89 -10.26 -16.27
CA ASP A 299 -3.33 -9.90 -14.95
C ASP A 299 -2.57 -8.58 -15.00
N LYS A 300 -1.90 -8.30 -16.13
CA LYS A 300 -1.19 -7.03 -16.32
C LYS A 300 -2.15 -5.87 -16.54
N ASN A 301 -3.11 -6.03 -17.46
CA ASN A 301 -3.88 -4.90 -17.98
C ASN A 301 -5.28 -4.77 -17.36
N GLY A 302 -5.79 -5.82 -16.75
CA GLY A 302 -7.17 -5.94 -16.26
C GLY A 302 -8.21 -6.18 -17.36
N PHE A 303 -7.79 -6.39 -18.61
CA PHE A 303 -8.67 -6.74 -19.72
C PHE A 303 -7.92 -7.53 -20.80
N VAL A 304 -8.68 -8.19 -21.67
CA VAL A 304 -8.22 -8.80 -22.92
C VAL A 304 -9.28 -8.63 -24.00
N LYS A 305 -8.87 -8.70 -25.27
CA LYS A 305 -9.77 -8.73 -26.43
C LYS A 305 -9.59 -10.02 -27.20
N ILE A 306 -10.67 -10.73 -27.48
CA ILE A 306 -10.64 -12.08 -28.07
C ILE A 306 -11.73 -12.26 -29.14
N PRO A 307 -11.49 -13.06 -30.21
CA PRO A 307 -12.56 -13.51 -31.11
C PRO A 307 -13.56 -14.35 -30.33
N PHE A 308 -14.84 -13.98 -30.35
CA PHE A 308 -15.80 -14.57 -29.42
C PHE A 308 -17.03 -15.18 -30.10
N LEU A 309 -17.60 -14.55 -31.11
CA LEU A 309 -18.78 -15.08 -31.82
C LEU A 309 -18.47 -15.41 -33.28
N SER A 310 -19.19 -16.38 -33.83
CA SER A 310 -19.27 -16.62 -35.27
C SER A 310 -20.27 -15.67 -35.93
N THR A 311 -20.21 -15.56 -37.26
CA THR A 311 -21.15 -14.75 -38.06
C THR A 311 -22.61 -15.18 -37.83
N GLU A 312 -22.86 -16.48 -37.68
CA GLU A 312 -24.19 -17.04 -37.43
C GLU A 312 -24.72 -16.64 -36.04
N GLN A 313 -23.85 -16.70 -35.02
CA GLN A 313 -24.20 -16.26 -33.66
C GLN A 313 -24.49 -14.76 -33.59
N ILE A 314 -23.72 -13.95 -34.33
CA ILE A 314 -23.98 -12.50 -34.44
C ILE A 314 -25.35 -12.25 -35.07
N ALA A 315 -25.67 -12.93 -36.18
CA ALA A 315 -26.97 -12.79 -36.84
C ALA A 315 -28.14 -13.24 -35.96
N GLU A 316 -27.98 -14.33 -35.20
CA GLU A 316 -28.97 -14.81 -34.24
C GLU A 316 -29.24 -13.78 -33.14
N LEU A 317 -28.20 -13.16 -32.59
CA LEU A 317 -28.32 -12.14 -31.54
C LEU A 317 -28.88 -10.83 -32.07
N ASP A 318 -28.58 -10.46 -33.32
CA ASP A 318 -29.13 -9.26 -33.96
C ASP A 318 -30.63 -9.41 -34.20
N GLN A 319 -31.08 -10.59 -34.68
CA GLN A 319 -32.50 -10.91 -34.79
C GLN A 319 -33.19 -10.95 -33.42
N LEU A 320 -32.56 -11.56 -32.40
CA LEU A 320 -33.09 -11.58 -31.04
C LEU A 320 -33.26 -10.16 -30.49
N PHE A 321 -32.32 -9.25 -30.78
CA PHE A 321 -32.44 -7.84 -30.39
C PHE A 321 -33.69 -7.22 -31.03
N ASP A 322 -33.87 -7.37 -32.34
CA ASP A 322 -34.99 -6.76 -33.06
C ASP A 322 -36.34 -7.34 -32.58
N ASP A 323 -36.41 -8.64 -32.34
CA ASP A 323 -37.60 -9.32 -31.81
C ASP A 323 -37.97 -8.85 -30.38
N MET A 324 -36.97 -8.52 -29.57
CA MET A 324 -37.15 -8.09 -28.18
C MET A 324 -37.31 -6.57 -28.02
N HIS A 325 -37.06 -5.78 -29.07
CA HIS A 325 -37.18 -4.32 -29.06
C HIS A 325 -37.99 -3.83 -30.27
N PRO A 326 -39.30 -4.18 -30.36
CA PRO A 326 -40.16 -3.71 -31.45
C PRO A 326 -40.31 -2.18 -31.45
N GLU A 327 -40.09 -1.56 -30.30
CA GLU A 327 -40.00 -0.11 -30.11
C GLU A 327 -38.65 0.24 -29.51
N LEU A 328 -38.05 1.32 -30.00
CA LEU A 328 -36.77 1.83 -29.54
C LEU A 328 -36.93 3.26 -29.03
N PRO A 329 -36.18 3.65 -27.99
CA PRO A 329 -36.15 5.03 -27.55
C PRO A 329 -35.52 5.93 -28.61
N THR A 330 -35.80 7.22 -28.50
CA THR A 330 -35.35 8.24 -29.47
C THR A 330 -33.92 8.72 -29.24
N GLU A 331 -33.38 8.56 -28.04
CA GLU A 331 -32.03 9.01 -27.67
C GLU A 331 -31.49 8.21 -26.47
N GLY A 332 -30.19 8.36 -26.22
CA GLY A 332 -29.54 7.89 -25.00
C GLY A 332 -28.92 6.50 -25.07
N PHE A 333 -28.36 6.10 -23.93
CA PHE A 333 -27.86 4.76 -23.65
C PHE A 333 -28.93 3.94 -22.93
N VAL A 334 -29.09 2.69 -23.35
CA VAL A 334 -30.00 1.74 -22.69
C VAL A 334 -29.26 0.48 -22.29
N SER A 335 -29.50 0.07 -21.05
CA SER A 335 -29.22 -1.27 -20.57
C SER A 335 -30.53 -2.04 -20.38
N GLY A 336 -30.60 -3.26 -20.91
CA GLY A 336 -31.71 -4.17 -20.65
C GLY A 336 -31.91 -4.49 -19.17
N SER A 337 -30.87 -4.32 -18.34
CA SER A 337 -30.98 -4.47 -16.87
C SER A 337 -31.88 -3.43 -16.21
N TYR A 338 -32.16 -2.31 -16.90
CA TYR A 338 -33.06 -1.26 -16.38
C TYR A 338 -34.53 -1.58 -16.62
N SER A 339 -34.83 -2.62 -17.41
CA SER A 339 -36.20 -3.06 -17.62
C SER A 339 -36.82 -3.59 -16.34
N SER A 340 -38.04 -3.16 -16.05
CA SER A 340 -38.87 -3.74 -14.99
C SER A 340 -39.46 -5.10 -15.39
N ASP A 341 -39.34 -5.49 -16.67
CA ASP A 341 -39.79 -6.79 -17.16
C ASP A 341 -38.76 -7.89 -16.83
N MET A 342 -39.11 -8.72 -15.84
CA MET A 342 -38.30 -9.86 -15.43
C MET A 342 -38.21 -10.96 -16.50
N GLU A 343 -39.28 -11.19 -17.26
CA GLU A 343 -39.30 -12.22 -18.31
C GLU A 343 -38.36 -11.81 -19.45
N TYR A 344 -38.36 -10.53 -19.84
CA TYR A 344 -37.38 -9.97 -20.78
C TYR A 344 -35.95 -10.18 -20.29
N LYS A 345 -35.64 -9.81 -19.03
CA LYS A 345 -34.27 -9.93 -18.47
C LYS A 345 -33.80 -11.37 -18.42
N GLN A 346 -34.67 -12.28 -17.98
CA GLN A 346 -34.38 -13.71 -17.89
C GLN A 346 -34.18 -14.32 -19.28
N LYS A 347 -35.08 -14.03 -20.23
CA LYS A 347 -35.00 -14.51 -21.62
C LYS A 347 -33.72 -14.04 -22.31
N ALA A 348 -33.32 -12.78 -22.11
CA ALA A 348 -32.07 -12.26 -22.66
C ALA A 348 -30.86 -12.98 -22.05
N SER A 349 -30.78 -13.06 -20.71
CA SER A 349 -29.69 -13.74 -20.00
C SER A 349 -29.54 -15.21 -20.41
N ASP A 350 -30.65 -15.95 -20.51
CA ASP A 350 -30.61 -17.38 -20.88
C ASP A 350 -30.14 -17.59 -22.33
N ASN A 351 -30.56 -16.73 -23.26
CA ASN A 351 -30.06 -16.78 -24.63
C ASN A 351 -28.57 -16.46 -24.72
N PHE A 352 -28.08 -15.45 -23.98
CA PHE A 352 -26.66 -15.13 -23.98
C PHE A 352 -25.83 -16.26 -23.38
N LYS A 353 -26.26 -16.84 -22.26
CA LYS A 353 -25.59 -18.01 -21.66
C LYS A 353 -25.52 -19.18 -22.64
N ARG A 354 -26.59 -19.46 -23.39
CA ARG A 354 -26.63 -20.50 -24.41
C ARG A 354 -25.69 -20.20 -25.58
N ILE A 355 -25.78 -19.01 -26.17
CA ILE A 355 -25.02 -18.66 -27.38
C ILE A 355 -23.53 -18.51 -27.06
N PHE A 356 -23.19 -17.94 -25.90
CA PHE A 356 -21.79 -17.72 -25.49
C PHE A 356 -21.11 -18.99 -24.98
N HIS A 357 -21.87 -20.08 -24.75
CA HIS A 357 -21.36 -21.30 -24.11
C HIS A 357 -20.11 -21.87 -24.79
N GLU A 358 -20.11 -22.00 -26.12
CA GLU A 358 -18.95 -22.54 -26.84
C GLU A 358 -17.69 -21.69 -26.64
N SER A 359 -17.85 -20.37 -26.61
CA SER A 359 -16.75 -19.42 -26.41
C SER A 359 -16.30 -19.42 -24.96
N TYR A 360 -17.23 -19.57 -24.02
CA TYR A 360 -16.86 -19.74 -22.64
C TYR A 360 -16.03 -21.00 -22.41
N GLU A 361 -16.47 -22.14 -22.96
CA GLU A 361 -15.71 -23.40 -22.92
C GLU A 361 -14.38 -23.32 -23.66
N ARG A 362 -14.25 -22.44 -24.66
CA ARG A 362 -12.98 -22.23 -25.36
C ARG A 362 -11.95 -21.50 -24.50
N TYR A 363 -12.36 -20.44 -23.80
CA TYR A 363 -11.43 -19.50 -23.17
C TYR A 363 -11.28 -19.65 -21.66
N PHE A 364 -12.33 -20.08 -20.95
CA PHE A 364 -12.36 -20.02 -19.49
C PHE A 364 -12.30 -21.40 -18.84
N GLN A 365 -11.67 -21.47 -17.67
CA GLN A 365 -11.62 -22.64 -16.80
C GLN A 365 -12.16 -22.29 -15.42
N ASN A 366 -12.75 -23.27 -14.74
CA ASN A 366 -13.27 -23.11 -13.38
C ASN A 366 -14.10 -21.84 -13.22
N TYR A 367 -15.08 -21.64 -14.10
CA TYR A 367 -15.93 -20.45 -14.11
C TYR A 367 -17.41 -20.78 -13.86
N THR A 368 -18.17 -19.77 -13.46
CA THR A 368 -19.64 -19.75 -13.51
C THR A 368 -20.09 -18.52 -14.28
N ALA A 369 -20.95 -18.68 -15.29
CA ALA A 369 -21.55 -17.57 -16.02
C ALA A 369 -22.80 -17.05 -15.29
N PHE A 370 -22.96 -15.72 -15.24
CA PHE A 370 -24.07 -15.08 -14.56
C PHE A 370 -24.55 -13.83 -15.32
N GLY A 371 -25.79 -13.42 -15.07
CA GLY A 371 -26.37 -12.22 -15.66
C GLY A 371 -26.39 -12.24 -17.20
N GLY A 372 -26.60 -11.07 -17.79
CA GLY A 372 -26.74 -10.89 -19.23
C GLY A 372 -27.71 -9.77 -19.56
N SER A 373 -27.30 -8.78 -20.35
CA SER A 373 -28.18 -7.71 -20.81
C SER A 373 -27.71 -7.14 -22.14
N PHE A 374 -28.68 -6.75 -22.98
CA PHE A 374 -28.40 -5.90 -24.12
C PHE A 374 -27.96 -4.52 -23.64
N LEU A 375 -26.95 -3.96 -24.29
CA LEU A 375 -26.47 -2.60 -24.11
C LEU A 375 -26.51 -1.92 -25.47
N PHE A 376 -27.30 -0.88 -25.64
CA PHE A 376 -27.38 -0.18 -26.93
C PHE A 376 -27.34 1.33 -26.79
N LYS A 377 -26.74 1.99 -27.78
CA LYS A 377 -26.64 3.45 -27.85
C LYS A 377 -27.35 3.97 -29.07
N ILE A 378 -28.36 4.79 -28.86
CA ILE A 378 -29.03 5.54 -29.91
C ILE A 378 -28.12 6.72 -30.32
N PRO A 379 -27.96 7.01 -31.63
CA PRO A 379 -27.27 8.21 -32.10
C PRO A 379 -27.70 9.49 -31.37
N SER A 380 -26.90 9.96 -30.42
CA SER A 380 -27.23 11.11 -29.55
C SER A 380 -26.07 11.48 -28.63
N GLU A 381 -25.99 12.76 -28.26
CA GLU A 381 -24.98 13.27 -27.31
C GLU A 381 -25.16 12.69 -25.90
N ASN A 382 -26.40 12.40 -25.48
CA ASN A 382 -26.72 11.89 -24.15
C ASN A 382 -26.60 10.35 -24.05
N SER A 383 -25.86 9.73 -24.97
CA SER A 383 -25.67 8.27 -24.99
C SER A 383 -24.32 7.84 -24.41
N ASP A 384 -23.60 8.71 -23.72
CA ASP A 384 -22.40 8.28 -23.00
C ASP A 384 -22.74 7.37 -21.81
N LEU A 385 -21.75 6.59 -21.40
CA LEU A 385 -21.76 5.93 -20.11
C LEU A 385 -20.57 6.48 -19.34
N VAL A 386 -20.87 7.18 -18.24
CA VAL A 386 -19.90 7.94 -17.46
C VAL A 386 -18.73 7.09 -16.98
N LEU A 387 -17.64 7.74 -16.59
CA LEU A 387 -16.46 7.08 -16.05
C LEU A 387 -16.81 6.34 -14.76
N HIS A 388 -16.56 5.03 -14.69
CA HIS A 388 -16.92 4.21 -13.54
C HIS A 388 -16.06 2.95 -13.42
N GLN A 389 -16.29 2.21 -12.34
CA GLN A 389 -15.94 0.80 -12.18
C GLN A 389 -17.25 0.04 -11.88
N ASP A 390 -17.32 -1.24 -12.24
CA ASP A 390 -18.46 -2.08 -11.87
C ASP A 390 -18.47 -2.35 -10.35
N TRP A 391 -19.48 -3.06 -9.84
CA TRP A 391 -19.59 -3.35 -8.41
C TRP A 391 -18.67 -4.49 -7.96
N THR A 392 -18.27 -4.49 -6.70
CA THR A 392 -17.60 -5.64 -6.07
C THR A 392 -18.67 -6.69 -5.77
N ILE A 393 -18.69 -7.79 -6.52
CA ILE A 393 -19.71 -8.84 -6.38
C ILE A 393 -19.16 -10.18 -5.91
N VAL A 394 -17.85 -10.31 -5.73
CA VAL A 394 -17.17 -11.48 -5.14
C VAL A 394 -16.10 -10.99 -4.17
N ASP A 395 -15.57 -11.89 -3.34
CA ASP A 395 -14.37 -11.61 -2.55
C ASP A 395 -13.14 -11.56 -3.49
N GLU A 396 -12.76 -10.36 -3.91
CA GLU A 396 -11.72 -10.12 -4.91
C GLU A 396 -10.30 -10.43 -4.42
N GLU A 397 -10.12 -10.72 -3.14
CA GLU A 397 -8.88 -11.30 -2.63
C GLU A 397 -8.78 -12.81 -2.91
N LYS A 398 -9.89 -13.46 -3.28
CA LYS A 398 -9.95 -14.93 -3.46
C LYS A 398 -10.52 -15.37 -4.79
N SER A 399 -11.22 -14.48 -5.49
CA SER A 399 -12.00 -14.79 -6.68
C SER A 399 -11.99 -13.60 -7.62
N VAL A 400 -12.32 -13.83 -8.89
CA VAL A 400 -12.47 -12.76 -9.88
C VAL A 400 -13.88 -12.80 -10.46
N ALA A 401 -14.41 -11.63 -10.76
CA ALA A 401 -15.60 -11.46 -11.59
C ALA A 401 -15.25 -10.56 -12.78
N LEU A 402 -15.66 -11.01 -13.96
CA LEU A 402 -15.37 -10.39 -15.25
C LEU A 402 -16.67 -10.05 -15.95
N ASN A 403 -16.65 -8.96 -16.72
CA ASN A 403 -17.67 -8.68 -17.72
C ASN A 403 -17.13 -9.06 -19.10
N CYS A 404 -17.97 -9.76 -19.87
CA CYS A 404 -17.78 -10.07 -21.28
C CYS A 404 -18.63 -9.10 -22.09
N TRP A 405 -18.01 -8.03 -22.59
CA TRP A 405 -18.67 -7.07 -23.46
C TRP A 405 -18.46 -7.45 -24.92
N VAL A 406 -19.55 -7.67 -25.67
CA VAL A 406 -19.53 -8.16 -27.05
C VAL A 406 -20.40 -7.27 -27.92
N PRO A 407 -19.84 -6.44 -28.82
CA PRO A 407 -20.63 -5.65 -29.74
C PRO A 407 -21.11 -6.51 -30.92
N LEU A 408 -22.31 -6.21 -31.41
CA LEU A 408 -22.91 -6.85 -32.60
C LEU A 408 -22.61 -6.07 -33.89
N CYS A 409 -21.84 -5.00 -33.78
CA CYS A 409 -21.33 -4.20 -34.89
C CYS A 409 -19.86 -3.82 -34.61
N ASP A 410 -19.13 -3.38 -35.63
CA ASP A 410 -17.82 -2.79 -35.41
C ASP A 410 -17.92 -1.56 -34.51
N THR A 411 -17.00 -1.39 -33.58
CA THR A 411 -16.97 -0.25 -32.66
C THR A 411 -15.67 0.53 -32.71
N ASP A 412 -15.84 1.84 -32.61
CA ASP A 412 -14.77 2.82 -32.54
C ASP A 412 -15.19 3.99 -31.63
N GLN A 413 -14.33 4.99 -31.52
CA GLN A 413 -14.62 6.16 -30.70
C GLN A 413 -15.80 6.99 -31.21
N ASN A 414 -16.16 6.88 -32.50
CA ASN A 414 -17.27 7.62 -33.10
C ASN A 414 -18.63 7.01 -32.73
N ASN A 415 -18.73 5.70 -32.57
CA ASN A 415 -20.00 5.05 -32.19
C ASN A 415 -20.10 4.60 -30.73
N GLY A 416 -19.19 5.09 -29.87
CA GLY A 416 -19.24 4.80 -28.45
C GLY A 416 -18.69 3.42 -28.07
N THR A 417 -17.49 3.09 -28.54
CA THR A 417 -16.71 1.93 -28.06
C THR A 417 -16.38 2.01 -26.56
N LEU A 418 -15.91 0.91 -25.96
CA LEU A 418 -15.38 0.96 -24.60
C LEU A 418 -14.01 1.63 -24.57
N MET A 419 -13.74 2.39 -23.52
CA MET A 419 -12.43 2.94 -23.20
C MET A 419 -12.05 2.53 -21.79
N VAL A 420 -10.80 2.15 -21.56
CA VAL A 420 -10.34 1.59 -20.27
C VAL A 420 -9.06 2.27 -19.81
N VAL A 421 -8.78 2.25 -18.51
CA VAL A 421 -7.47 2.58 -17.95
C VAL A 421 -6.73 1.27 -17.65
N PRO A 422 -5.77 0.83 -18.50
CA PRO A 422 -5.03 -0.41 -18.28
C PRO A 422 -4.39 -0.44 -16.89
N GLY A 423 -4.43 -1.59 -16.21
CA GLY A 423 -3.80 -1.78 -14.90
C GLY A 423 -4.59 -1.22 -13.70
N SER A 424 -5.69 -0.49 -13.90
CA SER A 424 -6.46 0.13 -12.81
C SER A 424 -7.34 -0.81 -11.96
N HIS A 425 -7.25 -2.12 -12.22
CA HIS A 425 -8.08 -3.15 -11.58
C HIS A 425 -7.58 -3.52 -10.16
N TYR A 426 -8.43 -4.22 -9.40
CA TYR A 426 -8.37 -4.45 -7.95
C TYR A 426 -7.00 -4.87 -7.39
N PRO A 427 -6.26 -5.83 -7.99
CA PRO A 427 -4.94 -6.23 -7.49
C PRO A 427 -3.95 -5.07 -7.38
N ASN A 428 -4.09 -4.03 -8.22
CA ASN A 428 -3.21 -2.86 -8.23
C ASN A 428 -3.68 -1.72 -7.32
N PHE A 429 -4.99 -1.63 -7.06
CA PHE A 429 -5.59 -0.69 -6.11
C PHE A 429 -6.89 -1.27 -5.48
N PRO A 430 -6.77 -2.00 -4.35
CA PRO A 430 -7.91 -2.68 -3.73
C PRO A 430 -8.94 -1.70 -3.14
N VAL A 431 -10.14 -1.65 -3.73
CA VAL A 431 -11.25 -0.79 -3.29
C VAL A 431 -12.56 -1.55 -3.45
N ASN A 432 -13.41 -1.53 -2.42
CA ASN A 432 -14.77 -2.06 -2.51
C ASN A 432 -15.64 -1.07 -3.28
N ARG A 433 -16.44 -1.60 -4.21
CA ARG A 433 -17.29 -0.80 -5.10
C ARG A 433 -18.75 -1.19 -4.89
N ALA A 434 -19.60 -0.19 -4.75
CA ALA A 434 -21.03 -0.34 -4.52
C ALA A 434 -21.79 0.82 -5.17
N PRO A 435 -23.06 0.64 -5.56
CA PRO A 435 -23.88 1.73 -6.09
C PRO A 435 -24.05 2.90 -5.10
N THR A 436 -23.96 2.62 -3.80
CA THR A 436 -24.04 3.63 -2.73
C THR A 436 -22.69 4.24 -2.34
N LEU A 437 -21.59 3.80 -2.93
CA LEU A 437 -20.26 4.36 -2.70
C LEU A 437 -19.87 5.30 -3.83
N ASP A 438 -19.10 6.32 -3.48
CA ASP A 438 -18.43 7.16 -4.47
C ASP A 438 -17.21 6.40 -5.05
N PHE A 439 -16.70 6.79 -6.22
CA PHE A 439 -15.44 6.25 -6.71
C PHE A 439 -14.26 6.92 -6.00
N TRP A 440 -13.19 6.15 -5.76
CA TRP A 440 -11.97 6.66 -5.12
C TRP A 440 -11.31 7.80 -5.90
N PHE A 441 -11.56 7.87 -7.22
CA PHE A 441 -11.04 8.89 -8.12
C PHE A 441 -12.00 10.07 -8.34
N ASN A 442 -13.15 10.13 -7.66
CA ASN A 442 -14.10 11.25 -7.80
C ASN A 442 -13.39 12.60 -7.58
N GLY A 443 -13.60 13.53 -8.51
CA GLY A 443 -12.92 14.84 -8.51
C GLY A 443 -11.58 14.85 -9.24
N ASN A 444 -11.13 13.71 -9.77
CA ASN A 444 -9.92 13.57 -10.57
C ASN A 444 -10.21 13.06 -12.00
N ASP A 445 -11.46 13.12 -12.44
CA ASP A 445 -11.95 12.61 -13.72
C ASP A 445 -11.10 13.03 -14.93
N ALA A 446 -10.62 14.27 -14.95
CA ALA A 446 -9.75 14.77 -16.02
C ALA A 446 -8.43 13.97 -16.12
N LEU A 447 -7.78 13.71 -14.98
CA LEU A 447 -6.55 12.91 -14.93
C LEU A 447 -6.78 11.48 -15.39
N ILE A 448 -7.93 10.90 -15.00
CA ILE A 448 -8.28 9.55 -15.42
C ILE A 448 -8.54 9.50 -16.94
N ARG A 449 -9.25 10.50 -17.49
CA ARG A 449 -9.57 10.59 -18.92
C ARG A 449 -8.32 10.67 -19.80
N GLU A 450 -7.26 11.31 -19.33
CA GLU A 450 -5.97 11.38 -20.04
C GLU A 450 -5.31 10.00 -20.24
N LYS A 451 -5.66 9.01 -19.42
CA LYS A 451 -5.07 7.66 -19.45
C LYS A 451 -6.00 6.61 -20.08
N LEU A 452 -7.16 7.02 -20.60
CA LEU A 452 -8.09 6.11 -21.26
C LEU A 452 -7.57 5.64 -22.63
N VAL A 453 -7.65 4.34 -22.88
CA VAL A 453 -7.29 3.70 -24.14
C VAL A 453 -8.55 3.10 -24.79
N PRO A 454 -8.80 3.32 -26.09
CA PRO A 454 -9.99 2.80 -26.78
C PRO A 454 -9.86 1.29 -27.08
N MET A 455 -10.94 0.55 -26.83
CA MET A 455 -11.06 -0.88 -27.07
C MET A 455 -11.86 -1.16 -28.35
N ASN A 456 -11.42 -0.60 -29.48
CA ASN A 456 -12.08 -0.81 -30.78
C ASN A 456 -12.18 -2.30 -31.09
N ALA A 457 -13.38 -2.77 -31.39
CA ALA A 457 -13.69 -4.19 -31.55
C ALA A 457 -14.47 -4.41 -32.85
N LYS A 458 -14.23 -5.54 -33.51
CA LYS A 458 -15.09 -6.01 -34.60
C LYS A 458 -16.36 -6.63 -34.04
N ALA A 459 -17.42 -6.66 -34.85
CA ALA A 459 -18.63 -7.40 -34.50
C ALA A 459 -18.29 -8.83 -34.06
N GLY A 460 -18.75 -9.23 -32.87
CA GLY A 460 -18.49 -10.54 -32.29
C GLY A 460 -17.11 -10.73 -31.64
N GLU A 461 -16.22 -9.75 -31.62
CA GLU A 461 -15.08 -9.77 -30.69
C GLU A 461 -15.56 -9.44 -29.28
N ALA A 462 -15.03 -10.11 -28.26
CA ALA A 462 -15.31 -9.76 -26.87
C ALA A 462 -14.17 -8.94 -26.28
N VAL A 463 -14.50 -7.86 -25.60
CA VAL A 463 -13.65 -7.20 -24.61
C VAL A 463 -14.01 -7.82 -23.26
N ILE A 464 -13.10 -8.62 -22.72
CA ILE A 464 -13.24 -9.22 -21.39
C ILE A 464 -12.52 -8.31 -20.40
N LEU A 465 -13.24 -7.73 -19.45
CA LEU A 465 -12.70 -6.79 -18.49
C LEU A 465 -12.93 -7.26 -17.05
N ASN A 466 -11.95 -7.02 -16.19
CA ASN A 466 -12.15 -7.10 -14.75
C ASN A 466 -13.20 -6.06 -14.36
N GLN A 467 -14.15 -6.43 -13.50
CA GLN A 467 -15.18 -5.51 -13.04
C GLN A 467 -14.59 -4.27 -12.34
N SER A 468 -13.42 -4.41 -11.71
CA SER A 468 -12.70 -3.30 -11.07
C SER A 468 -11.90 -2.44 -12.04
N LEU A 469 -11.89 -2.73 -13.34
CA LEU A 469 -11.20 -1.87 -14.31
C LEU A 469 -11.96 -0.56 -14.49
N ILE A 470 -11.25 0.57 -14.38
CA ILE A 470 -11.85 1.87 -14.68
C ILE A 470 -12.15 1.94 -16.17
N HIS A 471 -13.39 2.28 -16.52
CA HIS A 471 -13.82 2.35 -17.90
C HIS A 471 -14.88 3.43 -18.15
N TYR A 472 -15.02 3.78 -19.43
CA TYR A 472 -15.89 4.82 -19.96
C TYR A 472 -16.37 4.42 -21.36
N SER A 473 -17.48 4.97 -21.83
CA SER A 473 -17.88 4.82 -23.22
C SER A 473 -18.48 6.13 -23.75
N PRO A 474 -17.91 6.74 -24.81
CA PRO A 474 -18.35 8.04 -25.31
C PRO A 474 -19.73 7.97 -25.98
N PRO A 475 -20.36 9.13 -26.25
CA PRO A 475 -21.59 9.18 -27.02
C PRO A 475 -21.45 8.47 -28.37
N ASN A 476 -22.57 7.97 -28.88
CA ASN A 476 -22.68 7.48 -30.24
C ASN A 476 -22.98 8.65 -31.19
N HIS A 477 -21.97 9.09 -31.93
CA HIS A 477 -22.04 10.12 -32.98
C HIS A 477 -22.21 9.53 -34.39
N SER A 478 -22.35 8.20 -34.50
CA SER A 478 -22.66 7.56 -35.78
C SER A 478 -24.13 7.67 -36.15
N GLU A 479 -24.49 7.27 -37.37
CA GLU A 479 -25.88 7.27 -37.85
C GLU A 479 -26.67 6.00 -37.47
N LYS A 480 -26.03 5.04 -36.78
CA LYS A 480 -26.60 3.71 -36.52
C LYS A 480 -26.63 3.41 -35.02
N ILE A 481 -27.58 2.58 -34.61
CA ILE A 481 -27.62 2.05 -33.25
C ILE A 481 -26.41 1.16 -33.03
N ARG A 482 -25.63 1.43 -31.99
CA ARG A 482 -24.53 0.56 -31.57
C ARG A 482 -25.08 -0.49 -30.63
N LYS A 483 -25.29 -1.71 -31.11
CA LYS A 483 -25.78 -2.85 -30.31
C LYS A 483 -24.61 -3.60 -29.66
N ALA A 484 -24.73 -3.94 -28.40
CA ALA A 484 -23.78 -4.77 -27.67
C ALA A 484 -24.47 -5.60 -26.61
N ILE A 485 -23.75 -6.57 -26.05
CA ILE A 485 -24.19 -7.42 -24.96
C ILE A 485 -23.14 -7.33 -23.85
N THR A 486 -23.59 -7.31 -22.60
CA THR A 486 -22.74 -7.60 -21.45
C THR A 486 -23.22 -8.87 -20.78
N SER A 487 -22.30 -9.76 -20.41
CA SER A 487 -22.58 -10.96 -19.61
C SER A 487 -21.43 -11.17 -18.62
N GLY A 488 -21.74 -11.70 -17.44
CA GLY A 488 -20.73 -11.91 -16.40
C GLY A 488 -20.18 -13.34 -16.38
N ILE A 489 -18.92 -13.47 -15.97
CA ILE A 489 -18.35 -14.74 -15.52
C ILE A 489 -17.56 -14.53 -14.23
N LYS A 490 -17.57 -15.49 -13.33
CA LYS A 490 -16.80 -15.45 -12.08
C LYS A 490 -16.05 -16.75 -11.84
N THR A 491 -15.09 -16.74 -10.93
CA THR A 491 -14.52 -17.96 -10.37
C THR A 491 -15.65 -18.91 -9.94
N LYS A 492 -15.54 -20.18 -10.34
CA LYS A 492 -16.54 -21.20 -10.05
C LYS A 492 -16.80 -21.30 -8.55
N ASP A 493 -18.06 -21.44 -8.19
CA ASP A 493 -18.56 -21.54 -6.82
C ASP A 493 -18.26 -20.31 -5.92
N ALA A 494 -17.69 -19.24 -6.46
CA ALA A 494 -17.48 -18.00 -5.70
C ALA A 494 -18.83 -17.42 -5.27
N PRO A 495 -19.05 -17.16 -3.97
CA PRO A 495 -20.31 -16.59 -3.48
C PRO A 495 -20.45 -15.15 -3.98
N MET A 496 -21.65 -14.80 -4.44
CA MET A 496 -21.94 -13.43 -4.85
C MET A 496 -22.29 -12.56 -3.65
N GLN A 497 -21.87 -11.29 -3.72
CA GLN A 497 -22.03 -10.32 -2.66
C GLN A 497 -22.64 -9.02 -3.19
N PHE A 498 -23.33 -8.31 -2.31
CA PHE A 498 -23.74 -6.93 -2.52
C PHE A 498 -23.29 -6.10 -1.33
N PHE A 499 -22.65 -4.96 -1.62
CA PHE A 499 -22.19 -4.03 -0.61
C PHE A 499 -23.15 -2.84 -0.54
N TYR A 500 -23.49 -2.41 0.68
CA TYR A 500 -24.38 -1.28 0.92
C TYR A 500 -23.78 -0.34 1.95
N TYR A 501 -23.69 0.94 1.58
CA TYR A 501 -23.21 2.03 2.43
C TYR A 501 -24.37 2.98 2.74
N ASP A 502 -24.74 3.07 4.02
CA ASP A 502 -25.77 4.00 4.47
C ASP A 502 -25.20 5.42 4.58
N LYS A 503 -25.38 6.21 3.52
CA LYS A 503 -24.96 7.63 3.48
C LYS A 503 -25.61 8.45 4.61
N GLY A 504 -26.78 8.06 5.13
CA GLY A 504 -27.48 8.74 6.20
C GLY A 504 -26.88 8.51 7.59
N ALA A 505 -26.26 7.33 7.81
CA ALA A 505 -25.65 6.99 9.08
C ALA A 505 -24.33 7.76 9.35
N GLN A 506 -23.64 8.21 8.30
CA GLN A 506 -22.34 8.91 8.37
C GLN A 506 -21.29 8.18 9.24
N LYS A 507 -21.28 6.84 9.18
CA LYS A 507 -20.31 5.99 9.85
C LYS A 507 -19.41 5.31 8.82
N PRO A 508 -18.15 4.98 9.17
CA PRO A 508 -17.29 4.19 8.31
C PRO A 508 -17.71 2.72 8.36
N GLU A 509 -18.94 2.40 7.98
CA GLU A 509 -19.52 1.06 8.05
C GLU A 509 -20.07 0.64 6.69
N LEU A 510 -19.71 -0.57 6.25
CA LEU A 510 -20.17 -1.15 5.00
C LEU A 510 -20.86 -2.49 5.28
N ASP A 511 -22.12 -2.60 4.89
CA ASP A 511 -22.87 -3.84 5.01
C ASP A 511 -22.56 -4.76 3.84
N VAL A 512 -22.39 -6.04 4.13
CA VAL A 512 -22.12 -7.09 3.14
C VAL A 512 -23.27 -8.09 3.14
N TYR A 513 -23.89 -8.31 1.99
CA TYR A 513 -24.99 -9.24 1.79
C TYR A 513 -24.53 -10.39 0.90
N ALA A 514 -24.91 -11.63 1.22
CA ALA A 514 -24.82 -12.76 0.30
C ALA A 514 -26.00 -12.71 -0.68
N MET A 515 -25.72 -12.92 -1.95
CA MET A 515 -26.69 -12.82 -3.05
C MET A 515 -26.70 -14.09 -3.90
N ASP A 516 -27.85 -14.37 -4.52
CA ASP A 516 -27.99 -15.42 -5.53
C ASP A 516 -27.40 -15.00 -6.88
N GLU A 517 -27.06 -15.97 -7.75
CA GLU A 517 -26.34 -15.71 -9.00
C GLU A 517 -27.08 -14.81 -10.00
N ASN A 518 -28.41 -14.72 -9.89
CA ASN A 518 -29.24 -13.89 -10.75
C ASN A 518 -29.54 -12.50 -10.15
N PHE A 519 -28.94 -12.10 -9.02
CA PHE A 519 -29.37 -10.88 -8.34
C PHE A 519 -29.28 -9.60 -9.17
N LEU A 520 -28.35 -9.54 -10.14
CA LEU A 520 -28.19 -8.39 -11.03
C LEU A 520 -29.41 -8.16 -11.95
N ILE A 521 -30.25 -9.18 -12.18
CA ILE A 521 -31.50 -9.03 -12.94
C ILE A 521 -32.74 -8.93 -12.04
N MET A 522 -32.59 -9.07 -10.71
CA MET A 522 -33.71 -9.12 -9.76
C MET A 522 -34.24 -7.75 -9.31
N PHE A 523 -33.68 -6.63 -9.80
CA PHE A 523 -34.18 -5.30 -9.45
C PHE A 523 -35.53 -5.01 -10.13
N ASP A 524 -36.54 -4.58 -9.38
CA ASP A 524 -37.86 -4.22 -9.92
C ASP A 524 -37.81 -2.84 -10.59
N ASP A 525 -37.26 -1.87 -9.86
CA ASP A 525 -36.94 -0.54 -10.32
C ASP A 525 -35.45 -0.30 -10.09
N PHE A 526 -34.63 -0.57 -11.11
CA PHE A 526 -33.19 -0.45 -11.02
C PHE A 526 -32.75 0.96 -10.59
N GLY A 527 -33.44 2.02 -11.02
CA GLY A 527 -33.04 3.40 -10.70
C GLY A 527 -33.19 3.75 -9.22
N THR A 528 -34.10 3.07 -8.52
CA THR A 528 -34.40 3.33 -7.11
C THR A 528 -33.80 2.24 -6.20
N ASP A 529 -34.00 0.96 -6.53
CA ASP A 529 -33.68 -0.17 -5.66
C ASP A 529 -32.18 -0.33 -5.41
N ILE A 530 -31.31 0.12 -6.33
CA ILE A 530 -29.85 0.00 -6.19
C ILE A 530 -29.28 0.86 -5.06
N PHE A 531 -30.02 1.87 -4.60
CA PHE A 531 -29.61 2.77 -3.52
C PHE A 531 -30.21 2.38 -2.16
N LEU A 532 -30.93 1.27 -2.10
CA LEU A 532 -31.55 0.73 -0.90
C LEU A 532 -30.84 -0.55 -0.44
N PRO A 533 -31.00 -0.97 0.83
CA PRO A 533 -30.63 -2.32 1.22
C PRO A 533 -31.32 -3.34 0.31
N PRO A 534 -30.61 -4.40 -0.14
CA PRO A 534 -31.16 -5.30 -1.14
C PRO A 534 -32.40 -6.03 -0.59
N LYS A 535 -33.48 -6.06 -1.37
CA LYS A 535 -34.75 -6.77 -1.04
C LYS A 535 -34.55 -8.28 -0.90
N HIS A 536 -33.57 -8.83 -1.63
CA HIS A 536 -33.22 -10.24 -1.66
C HIS A 536 -31.81 -10.45 -1.09
N GLY A 537 -31.51 -11.67 -0.66
CA GLY A 537 -30.22 -12.03 -0.08
C GLY A 537 -30.20 -12.00 1.45
N LYS A 538 -29.03 -12.27 2.03
CA LYS A 538 -28.83 -12.37 3.48
C LYS A 538 -27.67 -11.49 3.92
N LYS A 539 -27.91 -10.53 4.83
CA LYS A 539 -26.83 -9.77 5.48
C LYS A 539 -25.88 -10.73 6.19
N LEU A 540 -24.60 -10.69 5.81
CA LEU A 540 -23.54 -11.52 6.38
C LEU A 540 -22.89 -10.82 7.58
N LYS A 541 -22.49 -9.56 7.39
CA LYS A 541 -21.74 -8.77 8.36
C LYS A 541 -21.78 -7.29 8.02
N THR A 542 -21.37 -6.47 8.97
CA THR A 542 -20.98 -5.07 8.77
C THR A 542 -19.49 -4.97 9.03
N VAL A 543 -18.75 -4.30 8.15
CA VAL A 543 -17.31 -4.09 8.29
C VAL A 543 -17.00 -2.62 8.45
N ASN A 544 -15.98 -2.29 9.25
CA ASN A 544 -15.45 -0.93 9.26
C ASN A 544 -14.76 -0.68 7.90
N TYR A 545 -15.18 0.36 7.19
CA TYR A 545 -14.69 0.68 5.86
C TYR A 545 -14.68 2.19 5.61
N GLU A 546 -13.52 2.68 5.23
CA GLU A 546 -13.34 4.03 4.70
C GLU A 546 -12.90 3.93 3.25
N LEU A 547 -13.63 4.64 2.37
CA LEU A 547 -13.27 4.74 0.96
C LEU A 547 -11.94 5.50 0.84
N PRO A 548 -10.90 4.94 0.19
CA PRO A 548 -9.67 5.67 -0.10
C PRO A 548 -9.97 6.90 -0.95
N LYS A 549 -9.43 8.06 -0.56
CA LYS A 549 -9.60 9.34 -1.27
C LYS A 549 -8.24 9.98 -1.56
N PRO A 550 -7.47 9.41 -2.51
CA PRO A 550 -6.18 9.97 -2.85
C PRO A 550 -6.30 11.38 -3.42
N ASN A 551 -5.34 12.24 -3.08
CA ASN A 551 -5.20 13.57 -3.66
C ASN A 551 -4.69 13.49 -5.13
N GLN A 552 -4.71 14.62 -5.85
CA GLN A 552 -4.29 14.66 -7.27
C GLN A 552 -2.89 14.08 -7.52
N ARG A 553 -1.93 14.29 -6.60
CA ARG A 553 -0.56 13.77 -6.75
C ARG A 553 -0.52 12.26 -6.61
N GLU A 554 -1.24 11.72 -5.62
CA GLU A 554 -1.37 10.28 -5.41
C GLU A 554 -2.07 9.61 -6.60
N VAL A 555 -3.13 10.23 -7.15
CA VAL A 555 -3.79 9.76 -8.38
C VAL A 555 -2.81 9.71 -9.54
N LYS A 556 -2.00 10.76 -9.76
CA LYS A 556 -0.97 10.77 -10.82
C LYS A 556 0.04 9.64 -10.65
N ARG A 557 0.50 9.39 -9.41
CA ARG A 557 1.41 8.26 -9.10
C ARG A 557 0.76 6.91 -9.37
N LEU A 558 -0.50 6.73 -8.97
CA LEU A 558 -1.26 5.50 -9.26
C LEU A 558 -1.41 5.27 -10.76
N LEU A 559 -1.73 6.33 -11.53
CA LEU A 559 -1.84 6.25 -12.98
C LEU A 559 -0.51 5.91 -13.67
N ALA A 560 0.60 6.50 -13.22
CA ALA A 560 1.95 6.16 -13.69
C ALA A 560 2.29 4.69 -13.38
N LYS A 561 1.99 4.24 -12.15
CA LYS A 561 2.14 2.84 -11.74
C LYS A 561 1.33 1.90 -12.63
N PHE A 562 0.06 2.21 -12.92
CA PHE A 562 -0.79 1.40 -13.78
C PHE A 562 -0.27 1.29 -15.21
N ALA A 563 0.33 2.37 -15.72
CA ALA A 563 0.97 2.40 -17.03
C ALA A 563 2.32 1.66 -17.07
N GLY A 564 2.85 1.21 -15.92
CA GLY A 564 4.19 0.64 -15.82
C GLY A 564 5.30 1.68 -16.09
N GLU A 565 4.98 2.97 -15.91
CA GLU A 565 5.96 4.05 -15.99
C GLU A 565 6.85 3.98 -14.75
N GLU A 566 8.19 3.96 -14.94
CA GLU A 566 9.08 4.28 -13.81
C GLU A 566 8.71 5.67 -13.32
N ILE A 567 8.45 5.81 -12.02
CA ILE A 567 8.28 7.11 -11.41
C ILE A 567 9.62 7.83 -11.58
N GLN A 568 9.77 8.58 -12.66
CA GLN A 568 10.89 9.50 -12.81
C GLN A 568 10.83 10.40 -11.58
N LYS A 569 11.93 10.40 -10.81
CA LYS A 569 12.18 11.48 -9.86
C LYS A 569 11.90 12.74 -10.65
N GLU A 570 10.87 13.52 -10.29
CA GLU A 570 10.73 14.86 -10.82
C GLU A 570 12.07 15.52 -10.52
N ILE A 571 12.90 15.67 -11.54
CA ILE A 571 14.03 16.58 -11.50
C ILE A 571 13.31 17.91 -11.38
N ILE A 572 13.22 18.40 -10.16
CA ILE A 572 12.87 19.78 -9.90
C ILE A 572 13.88 20.55 -10.74
N GLU A 573 13.42 21.14 -11.84
CA GLU A 573 14.22 22.11 -12.58
C GLU A 573 14.75 23.07 -11.53
N GLU A 574 16.07 23.10 -11.38
CA GLU A 574 16.77 24.06 -10.54
C GLU A 574 16.21 25.43 -10.90
N LYS A 575 15.34 25.97 -10.05
CA LYS A 575 15.22 27.42 -10.02
C LYS A 575 16.61 27.88 -9.65
N GLU A 576 17.29 28.52 -10.60
CA GLU A 576 18.53 29.24 -10.36
C GLU A 576 18.33 30.09 -9.10
N VAL A 577 18.83 29.57 -7.99
CA VAL A 577 19.24 30.40 -6.89
C VAL A 577 20.41 31.17 -7.47
N VAL A 578 20.27 32.48 -7.57
CA VAL A 578 21.39 33.36 -7.84
C VAL A 578 22.37 33.18 -6.68
N VAL A 579 23.31 32.26 -6.85
CA VAL A 579 24.47 32.07 -6.01
C VAL A 579 25.52 33.04 -6.55
N ASP A 580 25.87 34.06 -5.78
CA ASP A 580 27.07 34.87 -6.04
C ASP A 580 28.26 33.93 -6.21
N GLN A 581 28.97 34.05 -7.33
CA GLN A 581 30.08 33.16 -7.68
C GLN A 581 31.22 33.23 -6.64
N PRO A 582 31.80 32.10 -6.22
CA PRO A 582 33.01 32.10 -5.41
C PRO A 582 34.23 32.45 -6.26
N ASP A 583 35.04 33.36 -5.71
CA ASP A 583 36.31 33.85 -6.24
C ASP A 583 37.30 32.70 -6.52
N THR A 584 37.75 32.58 -7.77
CA THR A 584 38.53 31.43 -8.28
C THR A 584 40.02 31.44 -7.92
N ASN A 585 40.41 32.11 -6.82
CA ASN A 585 41.81 32.22 -6.38
C ASN A 585 42.09 31.81 -4.92
N ALA A 586 41.16 31.16 -4.22
CA ALA A 586 41.39 30.72 -2.84
C ALA A 586 42.12 29.36 -2.77
N ARG A 587 43.33 29.35 -2.18
CA ARG A 587 44.07 28.12 -1.81
C ARG A 587 43.37 27.36 -0.68
N SER A 588 43.59 26.06 -0.60
CA SER A 588 42.92 25.17 0.36
C SER A 588 43.39 25.39 1.81
N PHE A 589 42.50 25.06 2.76
CA PHE A 589 42.69 25.21 4.21
C PHE A 589 44.01 24.62 4.75
N TRP A 590 44.51 23.55 4.12
CA TRP A 590 45.76 22.88 4.50
C TRP A 590 47.04 23.53 3.93
N GLU A 591 46.92 24.46 2.98
CA GLU A 591 48.05 25.23 2.43
C GLU A 591 48.32 26.51 3.23
N THR A 592 47.37 26.97 4.05
CA THR A 592 47.47 28.20 4.84
C THR A 592 48.09 27.96 6.24
N TYR A 593 47.83 26.81 6.86
CA TYR A 593 48.20 26.52 8.25
C TYR A 593 49.32 25.48 8.39
N THR A 594 50.54 25.88 8.01
CA THR A 594 51.74 25.14 8.44
C THR A 594 52.19 25.62 9.83
N PRO A 595 52.75 24.74 10.70
CA PRO A 595 53.21 25.11 12.04
C PRO A 595 54.14 26.34 12.07
N THR A 596 54.90 26.55 10.99
CA THR A 596 55.81 27.67 10.80
C THR A 596 55.11 29.03 10.64
N ASN A 597 53.92 29.06 10.03
CA ASN A 597 53.13 30.28 9.84
C ASN A 597 52.41 30.69 11.13
N VAL A 598 51.97 29.72 11.93
CA VAL A 598 51.34 29.94 13.25
C VAL A 598 52.35 30.53 14.25
N VAL A 599 53.59 30.06 14.25
CA VAL A 599 54.65 30.61 15.11
C VAL A 599 55.04 32.04 14.71
N LYS A 600 55.04 32.37 13.41
CA LYS A 600 55.29 33.75 12.94
C LYS A 600 54.20 34.73 13.36
N GLU A 601 52.95 34.30 13.37
CA GLU A 601 51.82 35.15 13.77
C GLU A 601 51.74 35.35 15.29
N ILE A 602 52.12 34.35 16.08
CA ILE A 602 52.25 34.47 17.54
C ILE A 602 53.40 35.44 17.90
N MET A 603 54.54 35.37 17.21
CA MET A 603 55.67 36.28 17.46
C MET A 603 55.39 37.73 17.02
N SER A 604 54.61 37.92 15.94
CA SER A 604 54.14 39.24 15.46
C SER A 604 53.23 39.95 16.48
N ARG A 605 52.41 39.19 17.20
CA ARG A 605 51.46 39.73 18.19
C ARG A 605 52.07 39.94 19.59
N LEU A 606 53.28 39.45 19.83
CA LEU A 606 54.01 39.59 21.10
C LEU A 606 55.12 40.67 21.07
N SER A 607 55.33 41.36 19.95
CA SER A 607 56.40 42.36 19.80
C SER A 607 55.91 43.81 19.64
N ASN A 608 54.69 44.13 20.06
CA ASN A 608 54.20 45.51 20.15
C ASN A 608 53.74 45.82 21.58
N ASP A 609 54.71 46.16 22.43
CA ASP A 609 54.66 47.29 23.37
C ASP A 609 55.79 48.25 22.97
#